data_AF-H3B876-F1
#
_entry.id   AF-H3B876-F1
#
_cell.length_a   1.000
_cell.length_b   1.000
_cell.length_c   1.000
_cell.angle_alpha   90.00
_cell.angle_beta   90.00
_cell.angle_gamma   90.00
#
_symmetry.space_group_name_H-M   'P 1'
#
loop_
_entity.id
_entity.type
_entity.pdbx_description
1 polymer ?
#
loop_
_entity_poly.entity_id
_entity_poly.type
_entity_poly.pdbx_seq_one_letter_code
_entity_poly.pdbx_strand_id
1 'polypeptide(L)'
;SPGIPLLAPTRWTVRVSALASISENYLALKETWLQSKTETKDSEMRARIGGVERQMDIFNFFFGVELGRKILNMTDNLSRTLQGPYISANKGQNIMQMTVKALQTMRLEVSFALFWKALEKNRQELGYINETKVGRKRKIPHCTQPRVEDLYQRTYYEVIDFASQAIQRRFDQDGYKILCKLEDLLCSKNQDLLKFDDVFNLYKEDLDKERLATQLNVLYANMGAGPVSLKNVVAFLKSLGQGQRHLYSMVMTLVELILLIPATNAISERSFSALRRVKTWLRSTMTQSRLNSAVLHVHNDETDKLDLLKIANEFTMRNDSR
;
A
#
# COMPACT_ATOMS: atom_id res chain seq x y z
N SER A 1 16.76 17.76 3.90
CA SER A 1 17.13 18.57 2.74
C SER A 1 15.92 18.73 1.83
N PRO A 2 15.65 19.93 1.28
CA PRO A 2 14.54 20.21 0.37
C PRO A 2 14.85 19.68 -1.05
N GLY A 3 15.34 18.45 -1.15
CA GLY A 3 15.63 17.80 -2.41
C GLY A 3 14.43 16.99 -2.88
N ILE A 4 14.17 16.97 -4.19
CA ILE A 4 13.18 16.06 -4.77
C ILE A 4 13.67 14.62 -4.48
N PRO A 5 12.89 13.81 -3.75
CA PRO A 5 13.30 12.45 -3.45
C PRO A 5 13.40 11.63 -4.75
N LEU A 6 14.49 10.89 -4.91
CA LEU A 6 14.68 10.01 -6.05
C LEU A 6 13.54 9.00 -6.13
N LEU A 7 12.88 8.93 -7.29
CA LEU A 7 11.76 8.03 -7.51
C LEU A 7 12.21 6.58 -7.31
N ALA A 8 11.66 5.91 -6.31
CA ALA A 8 11.81 4.48 -6.13
C ALA A 8 10.76 3.75 -6.99
N PRO A 9 11.17 2.87 -7.95
CA PRO A 9 10.21 2.17 -8.80
C PRO A 9 9.21 1.32 -8.02
N THR A 10 9.65 0.79 -6.87
CA THR A 10 8.91 -0.15 -6.03
C THR A 10 8.12 0.50 -4.89
N ARG A 11 8.34 1.77 -4.55
CA ARG A 11 7.65 2.44 -3.43
C ARG A 11 6.81 3.60 -3.95
N TRP A 12 5.50 3.38 -4.05
CA TRP A 12 4.56 4.41 -4.50
C TRP A 12 4.50 5.60 -3.54
N THR A 13 4.79 5.38 -2.25
CA THR A 13 4.86 6.41 -1.22
C THR A 13 5.87 7.52 -1.54
N VAL A 14 6.96 7.18 -2.24
CA VAL A 14 7.99 8.14 -2.68
C VAL A 14 7.47 9.08 -3.78
N ARG A 15 6.48 8.62 -4.56
CA ARG A 15 5.87 9.44 -5.61
C ARG A 15 5.03 10.57 -5.01
N VAL A 16 4.37 10.33 -3.87
CA VAL A 16 3.64 11.37 -3.14
C VAL A 16 4.58 12.48 -2.69
N SER A 17 5.66 12.11 -1.99
CA SER A 17 6.65 13.08 -1.53
C SER A 17 7.28 13.86 -2.69
N ALA A 18 7.57 13.19 -3.82
CA ALA A 18 8.12 13.86 -4.99
C ALA A 18 7.15 14.88 -5.59
N LEU A 19 5.87 14.54 -5.74
CA LEU A 19 4.86 15.47 -6.24
C LEU A 19 4.59 16.62 -5.28
N ALA A 20 4.59 16.35 -3.97
CA ALA A 20 4.48 17.39 -2.94
C ALA A 20 5.68 18.36 -3.02
N SER A 21 6.91 17.85 -3.12
CA SER A 21 8.10 18.69 -3.27
C SER A 21 8.06 19.55 -4.53
N ILE A 22 7.53 19.04 -5.65
CA ILE A 22 7.37 19.81 -6.90
C ILE A 22 6.32 20.91 -6.72
N SER A 23 5.18 20.60 -6.10
CA SER A 23 4.09 21.54 -5.85
C SER A 23 4.52 22.67 -4.90
N GLU A 24 5.17 22.33 -3.77
CA GLU A 24 5.59 23.28 -2.75
C GLU A 24 6.77 24.16 -3.20
N ASN A 25 7.72 23.60 -3.95
CA ASN A 25 8.93 24.32 -4.39
C ASN A 25 8.83 24.80 -5.84
N TYR A 26 7.62 24.97 -6.37
CA TYR A 26 7.42 25.22 -7.80
C TYR A 26 8.16 26.48 -8.31
N LEU A 27 8.10 27.58 -7.55
CA LEU A 27 8.82 28.83 -7.86
C LEU A 27 10.34 28.66 -7.77
N ALA A 28 10.82 28.05 -6.68
CA ALA A 28 12.24 27.80 -6.48
C ALA A 28 12.82 26.90 -7.58
N LEU A 29 12.07 25.89 -8.01
CA LEU A 29 12.45 25.04 -9.15
C LEU A 29 12.56 25.85 -10.44
N LYS A 30 11.58 26.72 -10.72
CA LYS A 30 11.62 27.60 -11.89
C LYS A 30 12.82 28.53 -11.91
N GLU A 31 13.14 29.17 -10.79
CA GLU A 31 14.33 30.00 -10.65
C GLU A 31 15.62 29.19 -10.86
N THR A 32 15.69 28.01 -10.24
CA THR A 32 16.82 27.09 -10.38
C THR A 32 17.01 26.67 -11.84
N TRP A 33 15.94 26.38 -12.58
CA TRP A 33 16.01 26.05 -14.01
C TRP A 33 16.50 27.22 -14.85
N LEU A 34 16.07 28.45 -14.55
CA LEU A 34 16.50 29.64 -15.26
C LEU A 34 18.00 29.91 -15.05
N GLN A 35 18.48 29.82 -13.80
CA GLN A 35 19.90 29.95 -13.44
C GLN A 35 20.74 28.82 -14.06
N SER A 36 20.28 27.56 -13.96
CA SER A 36 21.01 26.42 -14.54
C SER A 36 21.16 26.54 -16.05
N LYS A 37 20.18 27.12 -16.73
CA LYS A 37 20.19 27.31 -18.19
C LYS A 37 21.21 28.36 -18.65
N THR A 38 21.50 29.38 -17.82
CA THR A 38 22.51 30.41 -18.12
C THR A 38 23.92 29.93 -17.79
N GLU A 39 24.08 29.11 -16.75
CA GLU A 39 25.40 28.62 -16.30
C GLU A 39 25.91 27.42 -17.11
N THR A 40 25.01 26.58 -17.64
CA THR A 40 25.39 25.35 -18.32
C THR A 40 25.93 25.62 -19.73
N LYS A 41 27.17 25.20 -19.99
CA LYS A 41 27.80 25.32 -21.32
C LYS A 41 27.41 24.21 -22.30
N ASP A 42 27.03 23.03 -21.77
CA ASP A 42 26.60 21.91 -22.58
C ASP A 42 25.25 22.17 -23.26
N SER A 43 25.22 22.01 -24.59
CA SER A 43 24.03 22.20 -25.41
C SER A 43 22.95 21.16 -25.12
N GLU A 44 23.32 19.92 -24.83
CA GLU A 44 22.34 18.85 -24.56
C GLU A 44 21.63 19.10 -23.24
N MET A 45 22.41 19.34 -22.17
CA MET A 45 21.87 19.68 -20.86
C MET A 45 20.98 20.93 -20.90
N ARG A 46 21.39 21.98 -21.63
CA ARG A 46 20.55 23.17 -21.85
C ARG A 46 19.22 22.85 -22.55
N ALA A 47 19.24 21.98 -23.56
CA ALA A 47 18.03 21.56 -24.26
C ALA A 47 17.09 20.77 -23.33
N ARG A 48 17.64 19.88 -22.48
CA ARG A 48 16.89 19.13 -21.48
C ARG A 48 16.24 20.05 -20.44
N ILE A 49 17.00 20.99 -19.87
CA ILE A 49 16.50 21.99 -18.93
C ILE A 49 15.36 22.80 -19.57
N GLY A 50 15.56 23.31 -20.79
CA GLY A 50 14.53 24.03 -21.51
C GLY A 50 13.29 23.20 -21.82
N GLY A 51 13.43 21.89 -22.02
CA GLY A 51 12.32 20.96 -22.16
C GLY A 51 11.49 20.81 -20.87
N VAL A 52 12.16 20.58 -19.73
CA VAL A 52 11.51 20.47 -18.41
C VAL A 52 10.84 21.78 -18.02
N GLU A 53 11.52 22.90 -18.21
CA GLU A 53 10.99 24.25 -17.97
C GLU A 53 9.67 24.46 -18.73
N ARG A 54 9.64 24.16 -20.04
CA ARG A 54 8.42 24.28 -20.85
C ARG A 54 7.32 23.32 -20.41
N GLN A 55 7.67 22.10 -20.00
CA GLN A 55 6.68 21.13 -19.49
C GLN A 55 6.02 21.65 -18.21
N MET A 56 6.78 22.29 -17.32
CA MET A 56 6.21 22.91 -16.12
C MET A 56 5.18 23.99 -16.48
N ASP A 57 5.44 24.82 -17.50
CA ASP A 57 4.52 25.90 -17.93
C ASP A 57 3.22 25.38 -18.58
N ILE A 58 3.14 24.10 -18.92
CA ILE A 58 1.94 23.51 -19.52
C ILE A 58 0.93 23.23 -18.40
N PHE A 59 -0.28 23.77 -18.55
CA PHE A 59 -1.37 23.55 -17.60
C PHE A 59 -1.66 22.06 -17.34
N ASN A 60 -1.61 21.20 -18.37
CA ASN A 60 -1.80 19.75 -18.21
C ASN A 60 -0.83 19.13 -17.19
N PHE A 61 0.43 19.59 -17.17
CA PHE A 61 1.42 19.10 -16.23
C PHE A 61 1.06 19.55 -14.81
N PHE A 62 0.77 20.84 -14.63
CA PHE A 62 0.37 21.40 -13.35
C PHE A 62 -0.89 20.71 -12.78
N PHE A 63 -1.92 20.56 -13.62
CA PHE A 63 -3.14 19.82 -13.29
C PHE A 63 -2.84 18.38 -12.88
N GLY A 64 -1.98 17.68 -13.64
CA GLY A 64 -1.58 16.31 -13.34
C GLY A 64 -0.81 16.17 -12.04
N VAL A 65 0.06 17.12 -11.70
CA VAL A 65 0.81 17.14 -10.43
C VAL A 65 -0.15 17.33 -9.25
N GLU A 66 -1.06 18.31 -9.31
CA GLU A 66 -2.01 18.56 -8.22
C GLU A 66 -3.02 17.42 -8.04
N LEU A 67 -3.57 16.92 -9.15
CA LEU A 67 -4.49 15.77 -9.13
C LEU A 67 -3.78 14.52 -8.61
N GLY A 68 -2.58 14.24 -9.14
CA GLY A 68 -1.75 13.12 -8.73
C GLY A 68 -1.40 13.18 -7.24
N ARG A 69 -1.01 14.35 -6.74
CA ARG A 69 -0.72 14.58 -5.32
C ARG A 69 -1.95 14.26 -4.46
N LYS A 70 -3.14 14.75 -4.83
CA LYS A 70 -4.38 14.53 -4.07
C LYS A 70 -4.77 13.06 -4.01
N ILE A 71 -4.76 12.36 -5.14
CA ILE A 71 -5.13 10.94 -5.21
C ILE A 71 -4.08 10.06 -4.54
N LEU A 72 -2.79 10.29 -4.84
CA LEU A 72 -1.73 9.46 -4.29
C LEU A 72 -1.60 9.62 -2.77
N ASN A 73 -1.86 10.81 -2.20
CA ASN A 73 -1.93 11.00 -0.74
C ASN A 73 -2.95 10.05 -0.08
N MET A 74 -4.14 9.93 -0.66
CA MET A 74 -5.17 9.02 -0.14
C MET A 74 -4.72 7.55 -0.23
N THR A 75 -4.11 7.16 -1.36
CA THR A 75 -3.62 5.79 -1.53
C THR A 75 -2.39 5.49 -0.66
N ASP A 76 -1.58 6.49 -0.34
CA ASP A 76 -0.42 6.37 0.54
C ASP A 76 -0.86 6.18 1.99
N ASN A 77 -1.87 6.91 2.45
CA ASN A 77 -2.49 6.67 3.76
C ASN A 77 -3.01 5.25 3.90
N LEU A 78 -3.71 4.74 2.87
CA LEU A 78 -4.15 3.34 2.83
C LEU A 78 -2.96 2.38 2.90
N SER A 79 -1.93 2.59 2.07
CA SER A 79 -0.75 1.72 2.01
C SER A 79 0.02 1.69 3.33
N ARG A 80 0.29 2.84 3.94
CA ARG A 80 0.97 2.94 5.24
C ARG A 80 0.18 2.27 6.34
N THR A 81 -1.16 2.44 6.31
CA THR A 81 -2.02 1.77 7.27
C THR A 81 -1.87 0.26 7.11
N LEU A 82 -2.07 -0.28 5.92
CA LEU A 82 -1.95 -1.73 5.62
C LEU A 82 -0.59 -2.34 5.97
N GLN A 83 0.50 -1.56 5.91
CA GLN A 83 1.83 -2.01 6.33
C GLN A 83 1.97 -2.19 7.86
N GLY A 84 0.94 -1.84 8.63
CA GLY A 84 0.89 -2.03 10.07
C GLY A 84 1.00 -3.52 10.47
N PRO A 85 1.79 -3.87 11.50
CA PRO A 85 2.10 -5.26 11.86
C PRO A 85 0.91 -6.06 12.41
N TYR A 86 -0.17 -5.40 12.81
CA TYR A 86 -1.30 -6.03 13.49
C TYR A 86 -2.63 -5.87 12.76
N ILE A 87 -2.58 -5.72 11.44
CA ILE A 87 -3.78 -5.62 10.61
C ILE A 87 -4.26 -7.01 10.23
N SER A 88 -5.54 -7.25 10.52
CA SER A 88 -6.25 -8.44 10.09
C SER A 88 -6.90 -8.21 8.73
N ALA A 89 -7.25 -9.28 8.02
CA ALA A 89 -7.77 -9.21 6.66
C ALA A 89 -9.08 -8.43 6.60
N ASN A 90 -9.98 -8.65 7.57
CA ASN A 90 -11.24 -7.92 7.67
C ASN A 90 -11.03 -6.44 7.93
N LYS A 91 -10.09 -6.08 8.81
CA LYS A 91 -9.74 -4.67 9.04
C LYS A 91 -9.17 -4.04 7.77
N GLY A 92 -8.30 -4.76 7.05
CA GLY A 92 -7.77 -4.31 5.76
C GLY A 92 -8.89 -4.04 4.74
N GLN A 93 -9.88 -4.93 4.66
CA GLN A 93 -11.04 -4.79 3.79
C GLN A 93 -11.88 -3.55 4.16
N ASN A 94 -12.13 -3.34 5.45
CA ASN A 94 -12.88 -2.18 5.93
C ASN A 94 -12.15 -0.85 5.64
N ILE A 95 -10.85 -0.78 5.90
CA ILE A 95 -10.03 0.42 5.62
C ILE A 95 -10.00 0.71 4.12
N MET A 96 -9.90 -0.33 3.28
CA MET A 96 -10.00 -0.21 1.84
C MET A 96 -11.36 0.39 1.43
N GLN A 97 -12.47 -0.16 1.94
CA GLN A 97 -13.81 0.35 1.63
C GLN A 97 -13.99 1.81 2.06
N MET A 98 -13.48 2.19 3.24
CA MET A 98 -13.48 3.58 3.69
C MET A 98 -12.71 4.48 2.73
N THR A 99 -11.54 4.05 2.26
CA THR A 99 -10.72 4.80 1.32
C THR A 99 -11.43 4.96 -0.03
N VAL A 100 -12.03 3.89 -0.55
CA VAL A 100 -12.79 3.92 -1.80
C VAL A 100 -14.00 4.85 -1.68
N LYS A 101 -14.75 4.80 -0.58
CA LYS A 101 -15.85 5.73 -0.31
C LYS A 101 -15.37 7.18 -0.32
N ALA A 102 -14.22 7.47 0.30
CA ALA A 102 -13.63 8.81 0.29
C ALA A 102 -13.20 9.25 -1.13
N LEU A 103 -12.64 8.35 -1.94
CA LEU A 103 -12.34 8.63 -3.36
C LEU A 103 -13.64 8.93 -4.14
N GLN A 104 -14.71 8.17 -3.91
CA GLN A 104 -16.01 8.40 -4.54
C GLN A 104 -16.64 9.74 -4.12
N THR A 105 -16.45 10.19 -2.87
CA THR A 105 -16.87 11.55 -2.46
C THR A 105 -16.11 12.64 -3.22
N MET A 106 -14.85 12.40 -3.60
CA MET A 106 -14.09 13.34 -4.43
C MET A 106 -14.60 13.43 -5.87
N ARG A 107 -15.39 12.45 -6.34
CA ARG A 107 -16.04 12.44 -7.64
C ARG A 107 -17.29 13.34 -7.71
N LEU A 108 -17.75 13.89 -6.59
CA LEU A 108 -18.90 14.81 -6.58
C LEU A 108 -18.56 16.13 -7.31
N GLU A 109 -19.55 16.73 -7.98
CA GLU A 109 -19.37 17.99 -8.71
C GLU A 109 -18.86 19.12 -7.81
N VAL A 110 -19.36 19.17 -6.56
CA VAL A 110 -18.91 20.13 -5.54
C VAL A 110 -17.41 19.98 -5.26
N SER A 111 -16.92 18.73 -5.15
CA SER A 111 -15.51 18.44 -4.91
C SER A 111 -14.63 18.88 -6.08
N PHE A 112 -15.11 18.71 -7.32
CA PHE A 112 -14.42 19.20 -8.52
C PHE A 112 -14.39 20.73 -8.55
N ALA A 113 -15.51 21.40 -8.30
CA ALA A 113 -15.58 22.87 -8.30
C ALA A 113 -14.61 23.49 -7.27
N LEU A 114 -14.53 22.91 -6.07
CA LEU A 114 -13.56 23.33 -5.05
C LEU A 114 -12.11 23.09 -5.49
N PHE A 115 -11.83 21.94 -6.11
CA PHE A 115 -10.51 21.63 -6.65
C PHE A 115 -10.12 22.61 -7.77
N TRP A 116 -11.02 22.87 -8.70
CA TRP A 116 -10.82 23.79 -9.82
C TRP A 116 -10.55 25.22 -9.34
N LYS A 117 -11.33 25.71 -8.37
CA LYS A 117 -11.13 27.03 -7.76
C LYS A 117 -9.77 27.16 -7.07
N ALA A 118 -9.34 26.13 -6.32
CA ALA A 118 -8.03 26.12 -5.68
C ALA A 118 -6.90 26.08 -6.72
N LEU A 119 -7.08 25.33 -7.80
CA LEU A 119 -6.11 25.21 -8.88
C LEU A 119 -5.94 26.53 -9.64
N GLU A 120 -7.03 27.23 -9.93
CA GLU A 120 -6.95 28.54 -10.59
C GLU A 120 -6.32 29.61 -9.68
N LYS A 121 -6.61 29.57 -8.37
CA LYS A 121 -5.94 30.44 -7.39
C LYS A 121 -4.43 30.21 -7.38
N ASN A 122 -3.98 28.96 -7.23
CA ASN A 122 -2.56 28.61 -7.22
C ASN A 122 -1.89 28.96 -8.56
N ARG A 123 -2.61 28.80 -9.67
CA ARG A 123 -2.15 29.21 -10.99
C ARG A 123 -1.89 30.71 -11.07
N GLN A 124 -2.82 31.53 -10.56
CA GLN A 124 -2.67 32.99 -10.53
C GLN A 124 -1.51 33.43 -9.65
N GLU A 125 -1.32 32.80 -8.48
CA GLU A 125 -0.19 33.06 -7.59
C GLU A 125 1.15 32.71 -8.24
N LEU A 126 1.19 31.65 -9.05
CA LEU A 126 2.41 31.23 -9.75
C LEU A 126 2.71 32.08 -10.99
N GLY A 127 1.71 32.60 -11.71
CA GLY A 127 1.88 33.56 -12.83
C GLY A 127 2.57 33.03 -14.11
N TYR A 128 3.27 31.90 -14.06
CA TYR A 128 4.04 31.34 -15.18
C TYR A 128 3.28 30.30 -16.03
N ILE A 129 2.14 29.80 -15.53
CA ILE A 129 1.43 28.69 -16.16
C ILE A 129 0.53 29.21 -17.29
N ASN A 130 0.76 28.69 -18.50
CA ASN A 130 0.01 29.05 -19.69
C ASN A 130 -1.50 28.86 -19.49
N GLU A 131 -2.28 29.74 -20.12
CA GLU A 131 -3.72 29.54 -20.24
C GLU A 131 -4.04 28.21 -20.92
N THR A 132 -5.13 27.59 -20.48
CA THR A 132 -5.67 26.37 -21.06
C THR A 132 -6.03 26.59 -22.52
N LYS A 133 -5.21 26.10 -23.45
CA LYS A 133 -5.50 26.18 -24.89
C LYS A 133 -6.36 24.99 -25.30
N VAL A 134 -7.57 25.23 -25.82
CA VAL A 134 -8.31 24.21 -26.57
C VAL A 134 -7.54 23.92 -27.85
N GLY A 135 -7.15 22.67 -28.07
CA GLY A 135 -6.52 22.26 -29.33
C GLY A 135 -7.43 22.59 -30.51
N ARG A 136 -6.88 23.24 -31.56
CA ARG A 136 -7.62 23.51 -32.81
C ARG A 136 -8.09 22.18 -33.42
N LYS A 137 -9.38 21.85 -33.30
CA LYS A 137 -10.00 20.77 -34.09
C LYS A 137 -10.45 21.31 -35.44
N ARG A 138 -10.33 20.48 -36.49
CA ARG A 138 -10.88 20.74 -37.82
C ARG A 138 -12.36 21.10 -37.69
N LYS A 139 -12.79 22.18 -38.36
CA LYS A 139 -14.17 22.69 -38.34
C LYS A 139 -15.13 21.58 -38.76
N ILE A 140 -15.84 20.99 -37.79
CA ILE A 140 -17.04 20.20 -38.04
C ILE A 140 -18.21 21.15 -37.80
N PRO A 141 -19.15 21.31 -38.75
CA PRO A 141 -20.32 22.14 -38.52
C PRO A 141 -21.18 21.49 -37.44
N HIS A 142 -21.66 22.29 -36.47
CA HIS A 142 -22.78 21.96 -35.57
C HIS A 142 -22.51 21.19 -34.26
N CYS A 143 -21.30 21.21 -33.70
CA CYS A 143 -21.08 20.76 -32.32
C CYS A 143 -20.82 21.97 -31.40
N THR A 144 -21.70 22.20 -30.41
CA THR A 144 -21.49 23.14 -29.31
C THR A 144 -20.16 22.79 -28.64
N GLN A 145 -19.23 23.74 -28.59
CA GLN A 145 -17.88 23.46 -28.08
C GLN A 145 -17.97 23.15 -26.57
N PRO A 146 -17.49 21.97 -26.10
CA PRO A 146 -17.39 21.71 -24.66
C PRO A 146 -16.44 22.74 -24.03
N ARG A 147 -16.78 23.24 -22.84
CA ARG A 147 -15.90 24.15 -22.11
C ARG A 147 -14.60 23.42 -21.79
N VAL A 148 -13.50 24.16 -21.73
CA VAL A 148 -12.19 23.64 -21.29
C VAL A 148 -12.32 22.87 -19.98
N GLU A 149 -13.10 23.44 -19.05
CA GLU A 149 -13.40 22.87 -17.74
C GLU A 149 -14.02 21.47 -17.85
N ASP A 150 -14.95 21.25 -18.78
CA ASP A 150 -15.61 19.96 -18.99
C ASP A 150 -14.60 18.86 -19.38
N LEU A 151 -13.54 19.22 -20.11
CA LEU A 151 -12.50 18.26 -20.51
C LEU A 151 -11.67 17.82 -19.30
N TYR A 152 -11.23 18.76 -18.48
CA TYR A 152 -10.49 18.45 -17.25
C TYR A 152 -11.37 17.78 -16.20
N GLN A 153 -12.66 18.08 -16.17
CA GLN A 153 -13.63 17.41 -15.32
C GLN A 153 -13.74 15.92 -15.68
N ARG A 154 -13.82 15.59 -16.98
CA ARG A 154 -13.80 14.20 -17.44
C ARG A 154 -12.52 13.49 -17.01
N THR A 155 -11.35 14.08 -17.27
CA THR A 155 -10.07 13.50 -16.85
C THR A 155 -10.00 13.33 -15.33
N TYR A 156 -10.49 14.31 -14.55
CA TYR A 156 -10.55 14.24 -13.10
C TYR A 156 -11.36 13.03 -12.62
N TYR A 157 -12.56 12.82 -13.17
CA TYR A 157 -13.40 11.66 -12.83
C TYR A 157 -12.79 10.35 -13.29
N GLU A 158 -12.23 10.27 -14.50
CA GLU A 158 -11.57 9.07 -15.03
C GLU A 158 -10.42 8.61 -14.12
N VAL A 159 -9.59 9.53 -13.62
CA VAL A 159 -8.47 9.18 -12.75
C VAL A 159 -8.96 8.69 -11.38
N ILE A 160 -10.01 9.30 -10.82
CA ILE A 160 -10.61 8.86 -9.55
C ILE A 160 -11.25 7.48 -9.69
N ASP A 161 -12.00 7.26 -10.78
CA ASP A 161 -12.66 6.00 -11.08
C ASP A 161 -11.62 4.90 -11.30
N PHE A 162 -10.54 5.20 -12.02
CA PHE A 162 -9.42 4.29 -12.20
C PHE A 162 -8.76 3.92 -10.87
N ALA A 163 -8.44 4.92 -10.03
CA ALA A 163 -7.81 4.68 -8.73
C ALA A 163 -8.71 3.84 -7.81
N SER A 164 -10.01 4.15 -7.77
CA SER A 164 -11.00 3.44 -6.96
C SER A 164 -11.13 1.98 -7.41
N GLN A 165 -11.23 1.74 -8.73
CA GLN A 165 -11.31 0.40 -9.29
C GLN A 165 -10.02 -0.39 -9.10
N ALA A 166 -8.86 0.24 -9.26
CA ALA A 166 -7.58 -0.42 -9.05
C ALA A 166 -7.42 -0.92 -7.60
N ILE A 167 -7.87 -0.12 -6.63
CA ILE A 167 -7.91 -0.52 -5.21
C ILE A 167 -8.91 -1.66 -5.01
N GLN A 168 -10.14 -1.54 -5.53
CA GLN A 168 -11.15 -2.59 -5.38
C GLN A 168 -10.68 -3.93 -5.97
N ARG A 169 -10.18 -3.94 -7.22
CA ARG A 169 -9.68 -5.16 -7.88
C ARG A 169 -8.55 -5.84 -7.11
N ARG A 170 -7.70 -5.08 -6.41
CA ARG A 170 -6.62 -5.64 -5.60
C ARG A 170 -7.15 -6.44 -4.40
N PHE A 171 -8.26 -6.01 -3.81
CA PHE A 171 -8.87 -6.65 -2.65
C PHE A 171 -9.97 -7.65 -3.01
N ASP A 172 -10.45 -7.62 -4.26
CA ASP A 172 -11.45 -8.54 -4.80
C ASP A 172 -10.83 -9.88 -5.28
N GLN A 173 -9.74 -10.32 -4.66
CA GLN A 173 -9.08 -11.58 -4.97
C GLN A 173 -9.71 -12.71 -4.15
N ASP A 174 -9.91 -13.88 -4.77
CA ASP A 174 -10.56 -15.02 -4.10
C ASP A 174 -9.80 -15.48 -2.85
N GLY A 175 -8.47 -15.50 -2.90
CA GLY A 175 -7.64 -15.81 -1.74
C GLY A 175 -7.81 -14.82 -0.58
N TYR A 176 -7.95 -13.52 -0.89
CA TYR A 176 -8.19 -12.50 0.13
C TYR A 176 -9.60 -12.64 0.75
N LYS A 177 -10.61 -12.94 -0.08
CA LYS A 177 -11.97 -13.25 0.39
C LYS A 177 -12.00 -14.46 1.31
N ILE A 178 -11.26 -15.52 0.99
CA ILE A 178 -11.12 -16.70 1.85
C ILE A 178 -10.50 -16.32 3.20
N LEU A 179 -9.47 -15.47 3.20
CA LEU A 179 -8.84 -15.01 4.45
C LEU A 179 -9.81 -14.19 5.33
N CYS A 180 -10.61 -13.30 4.72
CA CYS A 180 -11.70 -12.60 5.39
C CYS A 180 -12.72 -13.59 5.99
N LYS A 181 -13.14 -14.59 5.20
CA LYS A 181 -14.07 -15.64 5.64
C LYS A 181 -13.52 -16.46 6.82
N LEU A 182 -12.22 -16.78 6.84
CA LEU A 182 -11.59 -17.48 7.96
C LEU A 182 -11.65 -16.66 9.26
N GLU A 183 -11.34 -15.36 9.17
CA GLU A 183 -11.41 -14.45 10.32
C GLU A 183 -12.87 -14.23 10.78
N ASP A 184 -13.81 -14.11 9.83
CA ASP A 184 -15.25 -14.03 10.11
C ASP A 184 -15.77 -15.31 10.76
N LEU A 185 -15.32 -16.49 10.34
CA LEU A 185 -15.69 -17.77 10.94
C LEU A 185 -15.28 -17.83 12.41
N LEU A 186 -14.11 -17.28 12.75
CA LEU A 186 -13.62 -17.21 14.13
C LEU A 186 -14.38 -16.18 14.99
N CYS A 187 -14.93 -15.13 14.38
CA CYS A 187 -15.57 -14.03 15.10
C CYS A 187 -17.10 -14.08 15.07
N SER A 188 -17.70 -14.86 14.16
CA SER A 188 -19.14 -14.99 14.00
C SER A 188 -19.71 -15.83 15.15
N LYS A 189 -20.49 -15.17 16.00
CA LYS A 189 -21.29 -15.84 17.05
C LYS A 189 -22.48 -16.62 16.45
N ASN A 190 -22.91 -16.27 15.24
CA ASN A 190 -24.03 -16.90 14.56
C ASN A 190 -23.52 -18.00 13.61
N GLN A 191 -23.91 -19.24 13.92
CA GLN A 191 -23.51 -20.50 13.29
C GLN A 191 -24.04 -20.72 11.86
N ASP A 192 -24.19 -19.68 11.05
CA ASP A 192 -24.56 -19.90 9.64
C ASP A 192 -23.33 -20.38 8.86
N LEU A 193 -22.91 -21.61 9.18
CA LEU A 193 -21.70 -22.26 8.69
C LEU A 193 -21.78 -22.56 7.19
N LEU A 194 -22.99 -22.52 6.60
CA LEU A 194 -23.23 -22.66 5.17
C LEU A 194 -22.54 -21.55 4.36
N LYS A 195 -22.38 -20.35 4.94
CA LYS A 195 -21.66 -19.24 4.30
C LYS A 195 -20.17 -19.50 4.11
N PHE A 196 -19.64 -20.53 4.77
CA PHE A 196 -18.23 -20.88 4.80
C PHE A 196 -17.94 -22.22 4.12
N ASP A 197 -18.89 -22.79 3.36
CA ASP A 197 -18.67 -24.07 2.67
C ASP A 197 -17.46 -24.03 1.74
N ASP A 198 -17.17 -22.89 1.09
CA ASP A 198 -15.94 -22.71 0.29
C ASP A 198 -14.65 -22.89 1.11
N VAL A 199 -14.66 -22.45 2.37
CA VAL A 199 -13.51 -22.58 3.29
C VAL A 199 -13.35 -24.03 3.71
N PHE A 200 -14.45 -24.69 4.08
CA PHE A 200 -14.42 -26.11 4.46
C PHE A 200 -14.05 -27.00 3.27
N ASN A 201 -14.44 -26.65 2.05
CA ASN A 201 -14.04 -27.37 0.84
C ASN A 201 -12.53 -27.21 0.57
N LEU A 202 -11.97 -26.01 0.80
CA LEU A 202 -10.55 -25.75 0.59
C LEU A 202 -9.66 -26.41 1.67
N TYR A 203 -10.09 -26.37 2.93
CA TYR A 203 -9.35 -26.89 4.09
C TYR A 203 -9.98 -28.17 4.66
N LYS A 204 -10.56 -29.02 3.82
CA LYS A 204 -11.31 -30.22 4.22
C LYS A 204 -10.51 -31.21 5.07
N GLU A 205 -9.19 -31.24 4.91
CA GLU A 205 -8.29 -32.14 5.63
C GLU A 205 -7.93 -31.58 7.01
N ASP A 206 -7.96 -30.25 7.16
CA ASP A 206 -7.56 -29.54 8.37
C ASP A 206 -8.76 -29.18 9.27
N LEU A 207 -9.93 -28.93 8.67
CA LEU A 207 -11.11 -28.39 9.36
C LEU A 207 -12.31 -29.33 9.28
N ASP A 208 -12.74 -29.82 10.45
CA ASP A 208 -14.02 -30.52 10.62
C ASP A 208 -15.10 -29.51 11.01
N LYS A 209 -16.15 -29.42 10.18
CA LYS A 209 -17.25 -28.46 10.33
C LYS A 209 -18.04 -28.65 11.63
N GLU A 210 -18.38 -29.88 11.99
CA GLU A 210 -19.19 -30.17 13.18
C GLU A 210 -18.38 -29.94 14.45
N ARG A 211 -17.15 -30.46 14.49
CA ARG A 211 -16.27 -30.31 15.63
C ARG A 211 -15.91 -28.85 15.88
N LEU A 212 -15.62 -28.09 14.82
CA LEU A 212 -15.33 -26.65 14.95
C LEU A 212 -16.54 -25.89 15.47
N ALA A 213 -17.75 -26.20 14.99
CA ALA A 213 -18.99 -25.57 15.46
C ALA A 213 -19.17 -25.74 16.98
N THR A 214 -19.01 -26.98 17.48
CA THR A 214 -19.12 -27.27 18.91
C THR A 214 -18.06 -26.52 19.72
N GLN A 215 -16.81 -26.51 19.25
CA GLN A 215 -15.72 -25.83 19.97
C GLN A 215 -15.88 -24.31 19.99
N LEU A 216 -16.37 -23.70 18.91
CA LEU A 216 -16.67 -22.26 18.86
C LEU A 216 -17.77 -21.89 19.87
N ASN A 217 -18.80 -22.72 20.02
CA ASN A 217 -19.84 -22.48 21.04
C ASN A 217 -19.28 -22.49 22.46
N VAL A 218 -18.46 -23.49 22.77
CA VAL A 218 -17.79 -23.61 24.07
C VAL A 218 -16.82 -22.44 24.29
N LEU A 219 -16.16 -21.97 23.24
CA LEU A 219 -15.27 -20.81 23.30
C LEU A 219 -16.05 -19.53 23.62
N TYR A 220 -17.17 -19.28 22.94
CA TYR A 220 -18.00 -18.09 23.18
C TYR A 220 -18.67 -18.10 24.55
N ALA A 221 -19.05 -19.29 25.05
CA ALA A 221 -19.56 -19.43 26.42
C ALA A 221 -18.51 -19.06 27.48
N ASN A 222 -17.23 -19.37 27.22
CA ASN A 222 -16.15 -19.20 28.19
C ASN A 222 -15.37 -17.87 28.06
N MET A 223 -15.42 -17.20 26.91
CA MET A 223 -14.71 -15.91 26.67
C MET A 223 -15.47 -14.67 27.19
N GLY A 224 -16.67 -14.83 27.72
CA GLY A 224 -17.48 -13.73 28.26
C GLY A 224 -18.03 -12.77 27.18
N ALA A 225 -18.63 -11.65 27.61
CA ALA A 225 -19.38 -10.73 26.75
C ALA A 225 -18.52 -9.78 25.88
N GLY A 226 -17.20 -9.94 25.86
CA GLY A 226 -16.29 -9.05 25.12
C GLY A 226 -16.38 -9.19 23.59
N PRO A 227 -15.81 -8.21 22.84
CA PRO A 227 -15.66 -8.32 21.39
C PRO A 227 -14.70 -9.47 21.06
N VAL A 228 -15.15 -10.40 20.22
CA VAL A 228 -14.31 -11.49 19.72
C VAL A 228 -13.38 -10.91 18.67
N SER A 229 -12.08 -11.06 18.89
CA SER A 229 -11.05 -10.73 17.91
C SER A 229 -9.96 -11.78 17.96
N LEU A 230 -9.24 -11.97 16.85
CA LEU A 230 -8.12 -12.92 16.77
C LEU A 230 -7.14 -12.73 17.95
N LYS A 231 -6.83 -11.48 18.32
CA LYS A 231 -5.94 -11.17 19.44
C LYS A 231 -6.49 -11.67 20.77
N ASN A 232 -7.78 -11.45 21.03
CA ASN A 232 -8.43 -11.86 22.27
C ASN A 232 -8.54 -13.39 22.36
N VAL A 233 -8.88 -14.04 21.24
CA VAL A 233 -8.90 -15.51 21.13
C VAL A 233 -7.52 -16.09 21.42
N VAL A 234 -6.47 -15.56 20.79
CA VAL A 234 -5.09 -16.01 21.02
C VAL A 234 -4.67 -15.81 22.48
N ALA A 235 -5.02 -14.68 23.09
CA ALA A 235 -4.72 -14.42 24.50
C ALA A 235 -5.45 -15.40 25.43
N PHE A 236 -6.72 -15.66 25.18
CA PHE A 236 -7.52 -16.64 25.91
C PHE A 236 -6.90 -18.04 25.79
N LEU A 237 -6.62 -18.52 24.57
CA LEU A 237 -6.01 -19.83 24.35
C LEU A 237 -4.65 -19.98 25.03
N LYS A 238 -3.86 -18.89 25.09
CA LYS A 238 -2.59 -18.86 25.82
C LYS A 238 -2.75 -18.96 27.33
N SER A 239 -3.81 -18.37 27.92
CA SER A 239 -4.08 -18.46 29.35
C SER A 239 -4.53 -19.84 29.83
N LEU A 240 -4.99 -20.71 28.91
CA LEU A 240 -5.44 -22.06 29.24
C LEU A 240 -4.27 -23.01 29.49
N GLY A 241 -4.48 -23.96 30.42
CA GLY A 241 -3.58 -25.09 30.64
C GLY A 241 -3.60 -26.12 29.50
N GLN A 242 -2.63 -27.03 29.45
CA GLN A 242 -2.48 -27.96 28.31
C GLN A 242 -3.72 -28.83 28.06
N GLY A 243 -4.35 -29.38 29.12
CA GLY A 243 -5.58 -30.18 28.98
C GLY A 243 -6.76 -29.38 28.45
N GLN A 244 -6.90 -28.12 28.86
CA GLN A 244 -7.97 -27.23 28.38
C GLN A 244 -7.78 -26.81 26.93
N ARG A 245 -6.53 -26.70 26.45
CA ARG A 245 -6.25 -26.40 25.03
C ARG A 245 -6.72 -27.52 24.10
N HIS A 246 -6.70 -28.77 24.55
CA HIS A 246 -7.17 -29.91 23.76
C HIS A 246 -8.67 -29.81 23.40
N LEU A 247 -9.46 -29.22 24.30
CA LEU A 247 -10.88 -28.91 24.08
C LEU A 247 -11.10 -27.98 22.88
N TYR A 248 -10.11 -27.15 22.55
CA TYR A 248 -10.14 -26.14 21.49
C TYR A 248 -9.23 -26.51 20.30
N SER A 249 -8.94 -27.80 20.12
CA SER A 249 -8.03 -28.31 19.08
C SER A 249 -8.34 -27.80 17.66
N MET A 250 -9.60 -27.80 17.22
CA MET A 250 -9.98 -27.28 15.90
C MET A 250 -9.94 -25.75 15.84
N VAL A 251 -10.28 -25.07 16.93
CA VAL A 251 -10.11 -23.60 17.01
C VAL A 251 -8.64 -23.22 16.91
N MET A 252 -7.73 -24.00 17.51
CA MET A 252 -6.29 -23.81 17.39
C MET A 252 -5.84 -23.95 15.94
N THR A 253 -6.26 -25.00 15.23
CA THR A 253 -5.97 -25.16 13.80
C THR A 253 -6.47 -23.97 12.97
N LEU A 254 -7.70 -23.49 13.24
CA LEU A 254 -8.24 -22.31 12.57
C LEU A 254 -7.40 -21.05 12.84
N VAL A 255 -7.01 -20.82 14.09
CA VAL A 255 -6.16 -19.69 14.48
C VAL A 255 -4.78 -19.78 13.83
N GLU A 256 -4.19 -20.98 13.76
CA GLU A 256 -2.92 -21.23 13.09
C GLU A 256 -3.01 -20.92 11.59
N LEU A 257 -4.07 -21.38 10.90
CA LEU A 257 -4.32 -21.05 9.49
C LEU A 257 -4.40 -19.54 9.26
N ILE A 258 -5.12 -18.81 10.13
CA ILE A 258 -5.24 -17.35 10.02
C ILE A 258 -3.89 -16.64 10.25
N LEU A 259 -3.08 -17.11 11.21
CA LEU A 259 -1.80 -16.49 11.54
C LEU A 259 -0.69 -16.82 10.52
N LEU A 260 -0.79 -17.95 9.84
CA LEU A 260 0.20 -18.41 8.87
C LEU A 260 0.07 -17.69 7.52
N ILE A 261 -1.14 -17.23 7.17
CA ILE A 261 -1.41 -16.48 5.95
C ILE A 261 -1.28 -14.98 6.25
N PRO A 262 -0.18 -14.31 5.85
CA PRO A 262 -0.04 -12.88 6.11
C PRO A 262 -1.10 -12.11 5.34
N ALA A 263 -1.87 -11.26 6.04
CA ALA A 263 -2.87 -10.39 5.42
C ALA A 263 -2.24 -9.37 4.45
N THR A 264 -0.93 -9.10 4.58
CA THR A 264 -0.21 -8.17 3.71
C THR A 264 1.18 -8.65 3.33
N ASN A 265 1.60 -8.32 2.11
CA ASN A 265 2.93 -8.62 1.58
C ASN A 265 4.03 -7.68 2.13
N ALA A 266 3.74 -6.85 3.14
CA ALA A 266 4.67 -5.83 3.62
C ALA A 266 5.99 -6.42 4.16
N ILE A 267 5.94 -7.61 4.76
CA ILE A 267 7.14 -8.32 5.27
C ILE A 267 8.01 -8.83 4.12
N SER A 268 7.40 -9.40 3.08
CA SER A 268 8.14 -9.85 1.90
C SER A 268 8.72 -8.66 1.11
N GLU A 269 7.99 -7.55 0.99
CA GLU A 269 8.49 -6.32 0.36
C GLU A 269 9.72 -5.74 1.07
N ARG A 270 9.78 -5.77 2.42
CA ARG A 270 10.98 -5.39 3.18
C ARG A 270 12.18 -6.27 2.83
N SER A 271 11.96 -7.59 2.78
CA SER A 271 12.99 -8.57 2.40
C SER A 271 13.51 -8.34 0.99
N PHE A 272 12.61 -8.15 0.01
CA PHE A 272 12.98 -7.84 -1.37
C PHE A 272 13.66 -6.47 -1.52
N SER A 273 13.28 -5.47 -0.72
CA SER A 273 13.92 -4.16 -0.70
C SER A 273 15.36 -4.23 -0.17
N ALA A 274 15.61 -5.05 0.85
CA ALA A 274 16.97 -5.32 1.33
C ALA A 274 17.77 -6.09 0.26
N LEU A 275 17.17 -7.14 -0.31
CA LEU A 275 17.77 -7.95 -1.37
C LEU A 275 18.18 -7.13 -2.59
N ARG A 276 17.38 -6.12 -2.97
CA ARG A 276 17.73 -5.21 -4.08
C ARG A 276 18.92 -4.29 -3.77
N ARG A 277 19.18 -3.97 -2.50
CA ARG A 277 20.40 -3.22 -2.09
C ARG A 277 21.63 -4.12 -2.15
N VAL A 278 21.49 -5.38 -1.75
CA VAL A 278 22.58 -6.37 -1.80
C VAL A 278 22.90 -6.75 -3.25
N LYS A 279 21.86 -6.96 -4.08
CA LYS A 279 21.96 -7.23 -5.51
C LYS A 279 22.18 -5.92 -6.28
N THR A 280 23.41 -5.41 -6.26
CA THR A 280 23.78 -4.29 -7.14
C THR A 280 23.67 -4.73 -8.60
N TRP A 281 23.19 -3.84 -9.47
CA TRP A 281 22.90 -4.13 -10.89
C TRP A 281 24.11 -4.66 -11.67
N LEU A 282 25.33 -4.33 -11.21
CA LEU A 282 26.62 -4.74 -11.79
C LEU A 282 27.26 -5.97 -11.12
N ARG A 283 26.65 -6.55 -10.08
CA ARG A 283 27.16 -7.73 -9.35
C ARG A 283 26.15 -8.89 -9.41
N SER A 284 25.96 -9.43 -10.61
CA SER A 284 25.09 -10.59 -10.87
C SER A 284 25.65 -11.92 -10.35
N THR A 285 26.93 -11.99 -9.97
CA THR A 285 27.58 -13.19 -9.43
C THR A 285 27.51 -13.24 -7.89
N MET A 286 26.30 -13.21 -7.34
CA MET A 286 26.09 -13.39 -5.90
C MET A 286 25.77 -14.86 -5.60
N THR A 287 26.52 -15.47 -4.69
CA THR A 287 26.30 -16.86 -4.27
C THR A 287 25.13 -16.96 -3.28
N GLN A 288 24.46 -18.12 -3.25
CA GLN A 288 23.32 -18.40 -2.37
C GLN A 288 23.67 -18.20 -0.88
N SER A 289 24.92 -18.49 -0.48
CA SER A 289 25.40 -18.31 0.90
C SER A 289 25.25 -16.86 1.37
N ARG A 290 25.65 -15.88 0.56
CA ARG A 290 25.52 -14.46 0.90
C ARG A 290 24.07 -13.97 0.86
N LEU A 291 23.22 -14.62 0.07
CA LEU A 291 21.77 -14.35 0.04
C LEU A 291 21.11 -14.76 1.35
N ASN A 292 21.49 -15.93 1.87
CA ASN A 292 21.01 -16.40 3.16
C ASN A 292 21.44 -15.44 4.29
N SER A 293 22.64 -14.85 4.21
CA SER A 293 23.08 -13.82 5.17
C SER A 293 22.25 -12.52 5.11
N ALA A 294 21.57 -12.21 3.99
CA ALA A 294 20.73 -11.01 3.89
C ALA A 294 19.47 -11.09 4.77
N VAL A 295 19.05 -12.32 5.15
CA VAL A 295 17.94 -12.55 6.09
C VAL A 295 18.28 -11.97 7.46
N LEU A 296 19.53 -12.08 7.91
CA LEU A 296 20.01 -11.49 9.17
C LEU A 296 19.85 -9.97 9.17
N HIS A 297 20.14 -9.32 8.04
CA HIS A 297 19.95 -7.87 7.91
C HIS A 297 18.47 -7.44 7.90
N VAL A 298 17.59 -8.28 7.37
CA VAL A 298 16.13 -8.02 7.35
C VAL A 298 15.51 -8.18 8.73
N HIS A 299 16.00 -9.15 9.51
CA HIS A 299 15.55 -9.45 10.86
C HIS A 299 16.58 -9.00 11.90
N ASN A 300 17.18 -7.82 11.70
CA ASN A 300 18.21 -7.30 12.59
C ASN A 300 17.72 -7.19 14.04
N ASP A 301 16.45 -6.81 14.24
CA ASP A 301 15.82 -6.72 15.55
C ASP A 301 15.83 -8.06 16.32
N GLU A 302 15.77 -9.20 15.62
CA GLU A 302 15.89 -10.53 16.23
C GLU A 302 17.35 -10.96 16.36
N THR A 303 18.22 -10.59 15.42
CA THR A 303 19.65 -10.92 15.53
C THR A 303 20.35 -10.15 16.64
N ASP A 304 19.91 -8.93 16.93
CA ASP A 304 20.45 -8.10 18.01
C ASP A 304 20.15 -8.70 19.40
N LYS A 305 19.15 -9.60 19.49
CA LYS A 305 18.83 -10.36 20.70
C LYS A 305 19.69 -11.62 20.88
N LEU A 306 20.48 -12.00 19.88
CA LEU A 306 21.30 -13.21 19.93
C LEU A 306 22.56 -12.97 20.78
N ASP A 307 22.84 -13.89 21.68
CA ASP A 307 24.10 -13.91 22.44
C ASP A 307 25.23 -14.49 21.59
N LEU A 308 26.09 -13.60 21.10
CA LEU A 308 27.24 -13.94 20.27
C LEU A 308 28.22 -14.87 21.00
N LEU A 309 28.37 -14.75 22.33
CA LEU A 309 29.27 -15.61 23.10
C LEU A 309 28.73 -17.03 23.17
N LYS A 310 27.42 -17.18 23.38
CA LYS A 310 26.77 -18.49 23.37
C LYS A 310 26.89 -19.17 22.01
N ILE A 311 26.67 -18.41 20.93
CA ILE A 311 26.82 -18.93 19.56
C ILE A 311 28.27 -19.31 19.26
N ALA A 312 29.25 -18.49 19.67
CA ALA A 312 30.66 -18.78 19.49
C ALA A 312 31.07 -20.06 20.23
N ASN A 313 30.60 -20.23 21.47
CA ASN A 313 30.85 -21.43 22.26
C ASN A 313 30.18 -22.68 21.66
N GLU A 314 28.94 -22.57 21.15
CA GLU A 314 28.29 -23.68 20.46
C GLU A 314 29.00 -24.04 19.15
N PHE A 315 29.53 -23.05 18.44
CA PHE A 315 30.30 -23.25 17.21
C PHE A 315 31.64 -23.94 17.48
N THR A 316 32.37 -23.55 18.52
CA THR A 316 33.62 -24.21 18.91
C THR A 316 33.37 -25.63 19.38
N MET A 317 32.32 -25.88 20.18
CA MET A 317 31.96 -27.24 20.63
C MET A 317 31.52 -28.18 19.51
N ARG A 318 31.04 -27.66 18.36
CA ARG A 318 30.64 -28.48 17.21
C ARG A 318 31.77 -28.71 16.21
N ASN A 319 32.83 -27.92 16.27
CA ASN A 319 34.01 -28.05 15.42
C ASN A 319 35.21 -28.51 16.25
N ASP A 320 35.17 -29.77 16.70
CA ASP A 320 36.31 -30.44 17.39
C ASP A 320 37.49 -30.75 16.45
N SER A 321 37.47 -30.30 15.19
CA SER A 321 38.49 -30.59 14.17
C SER A 321 39.01 -29.33 13.47
N ARG A 322 39.68 -28.47 14.25
CA ARG A 322 40.65 -27.50 13.72
C ARG A 322 41.88 -27.40 14.60
#